data_AF-N6VC05-F1
#
_entry.id   AF-N6VC05-F1
#
_cell.length_a   1.000
_cell.length_b   1.000
_cell.length_c   1.000
_cell.angle_alpha   90.00
_cell.angle_beta   90.00
_cell.angle_gamma   90.00
#
_symmetry.space_group_name_H-M   'P 1'
#
loop_
_entity.id
_entity.type
_entity.pdbx_description
1 polymer ?
#
loop_
_entity_poly.entity_id
_entity_poly.type
_entity_poly.pdbx_seq_one_letter_code
_entity_poly.pdbx_strand_id
1 'polypeptide(L)'
;MGVEVTGKGVLKVMGNATIMVTERSGTGLSVKGSGKATMMGGSIGGSGGTGTGVEVNTSGGEVTLNTVEVSQFATGAKVTQGTLTVMGGSVQGTTTGVEVSGGELRVMGNATIMVTERSGTGLRVTGGSANMVGGKIEASGGDGMTGVNVGDGNVTLSGG
;
A
#
# COMPACT_ATOMS: atom_id res chain seq x y z
N MET A 1 -8.35 13.48 -4.60
CA MET A 1 -7.84 12.96 -3.30
C MET A 1 -9.00 12.41 -2.49
N GLY A 2 -8.86 11.25 -1.84
CA GLY A 2 -9.87 10.70 -0.94
C GLY A 2 -9.77 11.27 0.47
N VAL A 3 -8.66 10.99 1.16
CA VAL A 3 -8.39 11.46 2.53
C VAL A 3 -6.93 11.91 2.66
N GLU A 4 -6.72 13.03 3.32
CA GLU A 4 -5.38 13.56 3.63
C GLU A 4 -5.24 13.82 5.15
N VAL A 5 -4.18 13.31 5.76
CA VAL A 5 -3.82 13.58 7.16
C VAL A 5 -2.51 14.36 7.17
N THR A 6 -2.51 15.56 7.75
CA THR A 6 -1.36 16.47 7.76
C THR A 6 -0.91 16.85 9.17
N GLY A 7 0.31 17.36 9.30
CA GLY A 7 0.85 17.85 10.57
C GLY A 7 0.93 16.74 11.63
N LYS A 8 0.30 16.95 12.79
CA LYS A 8 0.16 15.93 13.86
C LYS A 8 -1.25 15.32 13.89
N GLY A 9 -1.99 15.44 12.79
CA GLY A 9 -3.35 14.96 12.67
C GLY A 9 -3.45 13.44 12.88
N VAL A 10 -4.59 13.01 13.40
CA VAL A 10 -4.88 11.59 13.64
C VAL A 10 -6.21 11.25 13.01
N LEU A 11 -6.22 10.27 12.12
CA LEU A 11 -7.41 9.64 11.58
C LEU A 11 -7.55 8.24 12.15
N LYS A 12 -8.73 7.91 12.67
CA LYS A 12 -9.08 6.55 13.08
C LYS A 12 -10.42 6.16 12.50
N VAL A 13 -10.43 5.14 11.67
CA VAL A 13 -11.62 4.48 11.14
C VAL A 13 -11.72 3.14 11.84
N MET A 14 -12.60 3.06 12.85
CA MET A 14 -12.69 1.91 13.76
C MET A 14 -13.69 0.83 13.30
N GLY A 15 -14.39 1.07 12.18
CA GLY A 15 -15.30 0.12 11.55
C GLY A 15 -15.03 0.02 10.04
N ASN A 16 -16.03 -0.42 9.28
CA ASN A 16 -15.92 -0.46 7.83
C ASN A 16 -16.26 0.91 7.24
N ALA A 17 -15.37 1.46 6.43
CA ALA A 17 -15.64 2.65 5.62
C ALA A 17 -15.22 2.42 4.16
N THR A 18 -15.84 3.15 3.24
CA THR A 18 -15.43 3.16 1.83
C THR A 18 -14.91 4.54 1.47
N ILE A 19 -13.65 4.59 1.02
CA ILE A 19 -13.04 5.76 0.39
C ILE A 19 -13.04 5.49 -1.11
N MET A 20 -13.74 6.32 -1.89
CA MET A 20 -13.80 6.20 -3.35
C MET A 20 -13.15 7.41 -4.01
N VAL A 21 -12.15 7.17 -4.85
CA VAL A 21 -11.46 8.19 -5.63
C VAL A 21 -11.87 8.08 -7.09
N THR A 22 -12.57 9.10 -7.59
CA THR A 22 -13.05 9.13 -8.98
C THR A 22 -12.04 9.72 -9.94
N GLU A 23 -11.05 10.46 -9.44
CA GLU A 23 -9.95 11.03 -10.22
C GLU A 23 -8.96 9.96 -10.67
N ARG A 24 -8.61 9.95 -11.97
CA ARG A 24 -7.69 8.95 -12.56
C ARG A 24 -6.29 8.94 -11.94
N SER A 25 -5.81 10.10 -11.49
CA SER A 25 -4.50 10.28 -10.85
C SER A 25 -4.61 10.62 -9.36
N GLY A 26 -5.78 10.36 -8.76
CA GLY A 26 -6.00 10.70 -7.36
C GLY A 26 -5.32 9.74 -6.40
N THR A 27 -5.09 10.22 -5.18
CA THR A 27 -4.62 9.40 -4.06
C THR A 27 -5.80 9.05 -3.14
N GLY A 28 -5.88 7.79 -2.69
CA GLY A 28 -6.91 7.31 -1.76
C GLY A 28 -6.72 7.85 -0.36
N LEU A 29 -5.64 7.46 0.30
CA LEU A 29 -5.25 7.93 1.64
C LEU A 29 -3.81 8.42 1.61
N SER A 30 -3.58 9.68 1.96
CA SER A 30 -2.25 10.29 2.02
C SER A 30 -1.94 10.79 3.43
N VAL A 31 -0.74 10.48 3.94
CA VAL A 31 -0.24 10.96 5.24
C VAL A 31 1.02 11.79 5.07
N LYS A 32 1.00 13.01 5.62
CA LYS A 32 2.08 14.01 5.58
C LYS A 32 2.46 14.51 6.99
N GLY A 33 3.66 15.07 7.12
CA GLY A 33 4.25 15.49 8.39
C GLY A 33 4.46 14.32 9.38
N SER A 34 3.85 14.41 10.56
CA SER A 34 3.86 13.34 11.58
C SER A 34 2.46 12.77 11.79
N GLY A 35 1.62 12.81 10.73
CA GLY A 35 0.25 12.36 10.78
C GLY A 35 0.15 10.86 10.98
N LYS A 36 -0.97 10.41 11.56
CA LYS A 36 -1.25 8.99 11.77
C LYS A 36 -2.63 8.62 11.25
N ALA A 37 -2.71 7.60 10.43
CA ALA A 37 -3.98 7.05 9.95
C ALA A 37 -4.10 5.57 10.30
N THR A 38 -5.22 5.21 10.92
CA THR A 38 -5.56 3.81 11.19
C THR A 38 -6.92 3.52 10.58
N MET A 39 -7.02 2.43 9.81
CA MET A 39 -8.28 1.95 9.25
C MET A 39 -8.42 0.45 9.55
N MET A 40 -9.48 0.10 10.26
CA MET A 40 -9.72 -1.26 10.78
C MET A 40 -10.54 -2.16 9.86
N GLY A 41 -11.11 -1.62 8.77
CA GLY A 41 -11.85 -2.40 7.79
C GLY A 41 -12.44 -1.52 6.69
N GLY A 42 -13.03 -2.17 5.69
CA GLY A 42 -13.63 -1.52 4.54
C GLY A 42 -12.67 -1.41 3.35
N SER A 43 -12.83 -0.38 2.53
CA SER A 43 -12.15 -0.30 1.24
C SER A 43 -11.67 1.10 0.86
N ILE A 44 -10.58 1.13 0.08
CA ILE A 44 -10.05 2.29 -0.61
C ILE A 44 -10.02 1.95 -2.10
N GLY A 45 -10.97 2.48 -2.86
CA GLY A 45 -11.13 2.22 -4.28
C GLY A 45 -10.78 3.42 -5.15
N GLY A 46 -10.08 3.17 -6.25
CA GLY A 46 -9.90 4.13 -7.35
C GLY A 46 -10.91 3.92 -8.48
N SER A 47 -10.79 4.71 -9.54
CA SER A 47 -11.59 4.60 -10.77
C SER A 47 -10.83 3.97 -11.95
N GLY A 48 -9.63 3.42 -11.69
CA GLY A 48 -8.69 3.00 -12.72
C GLY A 48 -7.91 4.20 -13.30
N GLY A 49 -6.59 4.10 -13.35
CA GLY A 49 -5.70 5.17 -13.81
C GLY A 49 -4.34 5.12 -13.14
N THR A 50 -3.60 6.25 -13.18
CA THR A 50 -2.23 6.38 -12.65
C THR A 50 -2.17 6.74 -11.16
N GLY A 51 -3.31 6.73 -10.46
CA GLY A 51 -3.41 7.08 -9.05
C GLY A 51 -2.72 6.10 -8.10
N THR A 52 -2.69 6.47 -6.82
CA THR A 52 -2.11 5.68 -5.73
C THR A 52 -3.14 5.42 -4.64
N GLY A 53 -3.26 4.17 -4.17
CA GLY A 53 -4.24 3.85 -3.13
C GLY A 53 -3.86 4.46 -1.77
N VAL A 54 -2.67 4.12 -1.28
CA VAL A 54 -2.14 4.63 -0.01
C VAL A 54 -0.76 5.25 -0.22
N GLU A 55 -0.53 6.45 0.29
CA GLU A 55 0.75 7.16 0.17
C GLU A 55 1.28 7.61 1.54
N VAL A 56 2.53 7.23 1.84
CA VAL A 56 3.30 7.73 2.98
C VAL A 56 4.60 8.31 2.46
N ASN A 57 4.75 9.64 2.55
CA ASN A 57 5.85 10.36 1.91
C ASN A 57 6.66 11.26 2.87
N THR A 58 6.54 11.00 4.17
CA THR A 58 7.19 11.76 5.22
C THR A 58 7.70 10.84 6.34
N SER A 59 8.86 11.13 6.92
CA SER A 59 9.54 10.24 7.89
C SER A 59 8.75 9.99 9.17
N GLY A 60 7.89 10.91 9.61
CA GLY A 60 7.05 10.76 10.81
C GLY A 60 5.64 10.23 10.54
N GLY A 61 5.31 9.94 9.28
CA GLY A 61 3.98 9.53 8.85
C GLY A 61 3.76 8.04 9.07
N GLU A 62 2.61 7.69 9.63
CA GLU A 62 2.24 6.30 9.91
C GLU A 62 0.86 5.98 9.34
N VAL A 63 0.78 4.89 8.57
CA VAL A 63 -0.50 4.30 8.15
C VAL A 63 -0.58 2.87 8.66
N THR A 64 -1.71 2.50 9.27
CA THR A 64 -2.04 1.12 9.64
C THR A 64 -3.35 0.71 8.99
N LEU A 65 -3.30 -0.33 8.16
CA LEU A 65 -4.45 -0.97 7.55
C LEU A 65 -4.65 -2.36 8.17
N ASN A 66 -5.85 -2.60 8.70
CA ASN A 66 -6.25 -3.91 9.19
C ASN A 66 -7.51 -4.32 8.43
N THR A 67 -7.49 -5.47 7.75
CA THR A 67 -8.62 -5.97 6.94
C THR A 67 -9.20 -4.94 5.95
N VAL A 68 -8.35 -4.12 5.34
CA VAL A 68 -8.75 -3.13 4.34
C VAL A 68 -8.43 -3.64 2.94
N GLU A 69 -9.33 -3.40 2.00
CA GLU A 69 -9.12 -3.67 0.58
C GLU A 69 -8.75 -2.39 -0.17
N VAL A 70 -7.55 -2.33 -0.74
CA VAL A 70 -7.10 -1.24 -1.61
C VAL A 70 -7.07 -1.73 -3.04
N SER A 71 -7.78 -1.07 -3.97
CA SER A 71 -7.88 -1.55 -5.36
C SER A 71 -8.13 -0.44 -6.38
N GLN A 72 -7.95 -0.77 -7.66
CA GLN A 72 -8.18 0.10 -8.82
C GLN A 72 -7.26 1.34 -8.90
N PHE A 73 -6.01 1.18 -8.46
CA PHE A 73 -4.94 2.17 -8.59
C PHE A 73 -3.77 1.59 -9.39
N ALA A 74 -2.98 2.42 -10.07
CA ALA A 74 -1.73 1.96 -10.69
C ALA A 74 -0.78 1.40 -9.64
N THR A 75 -0.63 2.13 -8.54
CA THR A 75 0.13 1.71 -7.36
C THR A 75 -0.81 1.52 -6.19
N GLY A 76 -0.91 0.30 -5.66
CA GLY A 76 -1.78 0.01 -4.50
C GLY A 76 -1.34 0.80 -3.27
N ALA A 77 -0.05 0.74 -2.93
CA ALA A 77 0.55 1.62 -1.93
C ALA A 77 1.97 2.06 -2.28
N LYS A 78 2.31 3.29 -1.90
CA LYS A 78 3.62 3.91 -2.13
C LYS A 78 4.20 4.44 -0.83
N VAL A 79 5.38 3.94 -0.46
CA VAL A 79 6.09 4.28 0.77
C VAL A 79 7.45 4.86 0.41
N THR A 80 7.51 6.18 0.29
CA THR A 80 8.78 6.89 0.02
C THR A 80 9.49 7.29 1.30
N GLN A 81 8.77 7.48 2.39
CA GLN A 81 9.27 7.66 3.76
C GLN A 81 8.22 7.14 4.76
N GLY A 82 8.54 7.19 6.06
CA GLY A 82 7.61 6.82 7.12
C GLY A 82 7.29 5.33 7.14
N THR A 83 6.13 4.96 7.66
CA THR A 83 5.75 3.55 7.85
C THR A 83 4.35 3.25 7.34
N LEU A 84 4.23 2.19 6.55
CA LEU A 84 2.96 1.54 6.23
C LEU A 84 2.93 0.15 6.89
N THR A 85 1.92 -0.10 7.71
CA THR A 85 1.64 -1.42 8.29
C THR A 85 0.36 -1.99 7.71
N VAL A 86 0.41 -3.21 7.17
CA VAL A 86 -0.74 -3.95 6.63
C VAL A 86 -0.88 -5.25 7.43
N MET A 87 -1.93 -5.36 8.23
CA MET A 87 -2.16 -6.50 9.13
C MET A 87 -3.13 -7.55 8.57
N GLY A 88 -3.82 -7.21 7.48
CA GLY A 88 -4.81 -8.06 6.82
C GLY A 88 -5.45 -7.34 5.65
N GLY A 89 -6.35 -8.02 4.93
CA GLY A 89 -6.97 -7.47 3.72
C GLY A 89 -6.04 -7.57 2.51
N SER A 90 -6.22 -6.67 1.55
CA SER A 90 -5.48 -6.70 0.29
C SER A 90 -5.01 -5.31 -0.13
N VAL A 91 -3.81 -5.25 -0.71
CA VAL A 91 -3.29 -4.07 -1.40
C VAL A 91 -3.03 -4.43 -2.85
N GLN A 92 -3.93 -4.00 -3.72
CA GLN A 92 -3.88 -4.25 -5.15
C GLN A 92 -3.45 -2.99 -5.90
N GLY A 93 -2.44 -3.15 -6.75
CA GLY A 93 -2.17 -2.21 -7.83
C GLY A 93 -2.36 -2.87 -9.19
N THR A 94 -2.63 -2.09 -10.22
CA THR A 94 -2.65 -2.62 -11.58
C THR A 94 -1.24 -2.87 -12.09
N THR A 95 -0.30 -1.94 -11.81
CA THR A 95 1.11 -2.03 -12.21
C THR A 95 2.03 -2.40 -11.04
N THR A 96 1.79 -1.85 -9.86
CA THR A 96 2.60 -2.17 -8.66
C THR A 96 1.72 -2.34 -7.44
N GLY A 97 1.75 -3.50 -6.79
CA GLY A 97 1.00 -3.73 -5.56
C GLY A 97 1.46 -2.78 -4.45
N VAL A 98 2.73 -2.90 -4.04
CA VAL A 98 3.37 -1.96 -3.11
C VAL A 98 4.76 -1.55 -3.62
N GLU A 99 5.01 -0.25 -3.61
CA GLU A 99 6.31 0.35 -3.90
C GLU A 99 6.93 0.91 -2.62
N VAL A 100 8.16 0.49 -2.30
CA VAL A 100 8.96 1.02 -1.20
C VAL A 100 10.25 1.60 -1.77
N SER A 101 10.49 2.88 -1.56
CA SER A 101 11.69 3.56 -2.08
C SER A 101 12.49 4.31 -1.01
N GLY A 102 12.13 4.19 0.27
CA GLY A 102 12.87 4.84 1.35
C GLY A 102 12.32 4.60 2.76
N GLY A 103 11.00 4.51 2.92
CA GLY A 103 10.37 4.20 4.22
C GLY A 103 10.35 2.71 4.55
N GLU A 104 9.43 2.34 5.44
CA GLU A 104 9.25 0.97 5.91
C GLU A 104 7.85 0.45 5.57
N LEU A 105 7.81 -0.70 4.91
CA LEU A 105 6.62 -1.53 4.78
C LEU A 105 6.69 -2.66 5.81
N ARG A 106 5.63 -2.80 6.60
CA ARG A 106 5.39 -3.95 7.48
C ARG A 106 4.13 -4.66 7.03
N VAL A 107 4.23 -5.95 6.74
CA VAL A 107 3.09 -6.79 6.42
C VAL A 107 3.04 -7.94 7.40
N MET A 108 1.88 -8.17 7.97
CA MET A 108 1.67 -9.20 8.99
C MET A 108 0.35 -9.94 8.72
N GLY A 109 0.22 -11.13 9.30
CA GLY A 109 -1.03 -11.90 9.27
C GLY A 109 -1.29 -12.54 7.91
N ASN A 110 -2.52 -12.45 7.40
CA ASN A 110 -2.96 -13.04 6.12
C ASN A 110 -3.14 -12.00 5.01
N ALA A 111 -2.45 -10.85 5.11
CA ALA A 111 -2.51 -9.80 4.11
C ALA A 111 -2.04 -10.28 2.72
N THR A 112 -2.68 -9.75 1.67
CA THR A 112 -2.33 -10.05 0.28
C THR A 112 -1.85 -8.79 -0.43
N ILE A 113 -0.66 -8.83 -1.03
CA ILE A 113 -0.23 -7.83 -2.01
C ILE A 113 -0.53 -8.39 -3.38
N MET A 114 -1.26 -7.65 -4.22
CA MET A 114 -1.74 -8.15 -5.51
C MET A 114 -1.36 -7.21 -6.67
N VAL A 115 -1.06 -7.81 -7.82
CA VAL A 115 -0.94 -7.09 -9.10
C VAL A 115 -1.71 -7.79 -10.22
N THR A 116 -2.42 -7.02 -11.04
CA THR A 116 -3.42 -7.58 -11.97
C THR A 116 -3.20 -7.30 -13.45
N GLU A 117 -2.32 -6.36 -13.85
CA GLU A 117 -2.00 -6.12 -15.27
C GLU A 117 -0.62 -6.67 -15.65
N ARG A 118 -0.44 -7.01 -16.94
CA ARG A 118 0.80 -7.58 -17.49
C ARG A 118 2.05 -6.79 -17.09
N SER A 119 3.16 -7.50 -16.90
CA SER A 119 4.45 -6.91 -16.50
C SER A 119 4.44 -6.13 -15.18
N GLY A 120 3.42 -6.33 -14.35
CA GLY A 120 3.33 -5.74 -13.03
C GLY A 120 4.28 -6.35 -12.01
N THR A 121 4.48 -5.63 -10.91
CA THR A 121 5.28 -6.08 -9.77
C THR A 121 4.43 -6.12 -8.50
N GLY A 122 4.41 -7.23 -7.78
CA GLY A 122 3.69 -7.33 -6.50
C GLY A 122 4.30 -6.38 -5.47
N LEU A 123 5.53 -6.66 -5.05
CA LEU A 123 6.31 -5.83 -4.14
C LEU A 123 7.58 -5.33 -4.84
N ARG A 124 7.71 -4.01 -5.00
CA ARG A 124 8.91 -3.36 -5.55
C ARG A 124 9.62 -2.59 -4.46
N VAL A 125 10.89 -2.93 -4.21
CA VAL A 125 11.74 -2.27 -3.22
C VAL A 125 12.96 -1.70 -3.93
N THR A 126 13.07 -0.38 -3.95
CA THR A 126 14.21 0.37 -4.54
C THR A 126 14.84 1.33 -3.54
N GLY A 127 14.54 1.14 -2.25
CA GLY A 127 15.11 1.82 -1.11
C GLY A 127 14.34 1.42 0.16
N GLY A 128 14.81 1.83 1.33
CA GLY A 128 14.14 1.55 2.59
C GLY A 128 14.10 0.05 2.93
N SER A 129 13.01 -0.38 3.58
CA SER A 129 12.83 -1.78 3.98
C SER A 129 11.40 -2.29 3.83
N ALA A 130 11.26 -3.56 3.48
CA ALA A 130 10.01 -4.29 3.52
C ALA A 130 10.16 -5.55 4.38
N ASN A 131 9.35 -5.67 5.42
CA ASN A 131 9.31 -6.84 6.30
C ASN A 131 7.92 -7.48 6.24
N MET A 132 7.88 -8.72 5.78
CA MET A 132 6.68 -9.54 5.64
C MET A 132 6.77 -10.72 6.60
N VAL A 133 5.79 -10.84 7.50
CA VAL A 133 5.62 -11.96 8.43
C VAL A 133 4.24 -12.59 8.19
N GLY A 134 4.20 -13.62 7.35
CA GLY A 134 2.97 -14.21 6.80
C GLY A 134 2.50 -13.51 5.53
N GLY A 135 1.25 -13.75 5.15
CA GLY A 135 0.62 -13.18 3.96
C GLY A 135 1.11 -13.79 2.65
N LYS A 136 0.70 -13.19 1.53
CA LYS A 136 1.11 -13.63 0.19
C LYS A 136 1.27 -12.46 -0.77
N ILE A 137 2.09 -12.66 -1.78
CA ILE A 137 2.25 -11.74 -2.91
C ILE A 137 1.77 -12.48 -4.16
N GLU A 138 0.72 -11.97 -4.79
CA GLU A 138 0.05 -12.60 -5.91
C GLU A 138 0.11 -11.72 -7.16
N ALA A 139 0.33 -12.38 -8.30
CA ALA A 139 0.27 -11.76 -9.61
C ALA A 139 -0.66 -12.57 -10.51
N SER A 140 -1.66 -11.91 -11.11
CA SER A 140 -2.70 -12.58 -11.92
C SER A 140 -2.82 -12.06 -13.36
N GLY A 141 -2.01 -11.07 -13.76
CA GLY A 141 -2.08 -10.45 -15.08
C GLY A 141 -1.30 -11.12 -16.21
N GLY A 142 -0.78 -12.34 -16.01
CA GLY A 142 -0.12 -13.13 -17.07
C GLY A 142 1.40 -12.95 -17.16
N ASP A 143 1.93 -12.94 -18.39
CA ASP A 143 3.38 -12.96 -18.64
C ASP A 143 4.12 -11.71 -18.12
N GLY A 144 5.40 -11.89 -17.78
CA GLY A 144 6.31 -10.79 -17.40
C GLY A 144 6.13 -10.27 -15.97
N MET A 145 5.25 -10.87 -15.19
CA MET A 145 5.01 -10.50 -13.80
C MET A 145 6.18 -10.83 -12.88
N THR A 146 6.46 -9.93 -11.95
CA THR A 146 7.43 -10.15 -10.88
C THR A 146 6.72 -10.13 -9.53
N GLY A 147 6.85 -11.20 -8.74
CA GLY A 147 6.31 -11.21 -7.37
C GLY A 147 7.02 -10.15 -6.51
N VAL A 148 8.33 -10.28 -6.37
CA VAL A 148 9.18 -9.36 -5.60
C VAL A 148 10.34 -8.89 -6.46
N ASN A 149 10.48 -7.58 -6.63
CA ASN A 149 11.62 -6.95 -7.27
C ASN A 149 12.38 -6.12 -6.23
N VAL A 150 13.66 -6.43 -6.04
CA VAL A 150 14.54 -5.70 -5.12
C VAL A 150 15.69 -5.11 -5.92
N GLY A 151 15.71 -3.78 -6.02
CA GLY A 151 16.84 -3.02 -6.55
C GLY A 151 17.78 -2.66 -5.41
N ASP A 152 17.52 -1.51 -4.79
CA ASP A 152 18.18 -1.07 -3.56
C ASP A 152 17.24 -1.28 -2.34
N GLY A 153 17.80 -1.53 -1.16
CA GLY A 153 17.04 -1.69 0.09
C GLY A 153 17.03 -3.12 0.64
N ASN A 154 16.22 -3.35 1.67
CA ASN A 154 16.18 -4.61 2.40
C ASN A 154 14.79 -5.26 2.35
N VAL A 155 14.74 -6.55 2.03
CA VAL A 155 13.51 -7.33 2.09
C VAL A 155 13.69 -8.52 3.00
N THR A 156 12.79 -8.68 3.96
CA THR A 156 12.68 -9.89 4.79
C THR A 156 11.29 -10.47 4.59
N LEU A 157 11.21 -11.69 4.05
CA LEU A 157 9.97 -12.44 3.91
C LEU A 157 10.08 -13.67 4.80
N SER A 158 9.16 -13.81 5.74
CA SER A 158 9.09 -14.97 6.63
C SER A 158 7.64 -15.41 6.74
N GLY A 159 7.35 -16.68 6.49
CA GLY A 159 6.00 -17.20 6.43
C GLY A 159 5.93 -18.46 5.57
N GLY A 160 5.19 -19.46 6.04
CA GLY A 160 4.91 -20.72 5.39
C GLY A 160 3.46 -21.10 5.61
#